data_AF-A0A9X3S8Y8-F1
#
_entry.id   AF-A0A9X3S8Y8-F1
#
_cell.length_a   1.000
_cell.length_b   1.000
_cell.length_c   1.000
_cell.angle_alpha   90.00
_cell.angle_beta   90.00
_cell.angle_gamma   90.00
#
_symmetry.space_group_name_H-M   'P 1'
#
loop_
_entity.id
_entity.type
_entity.pdbx_description
1 polymer ?
#
loop_
_entity_poly.entity_id
_entity_poly.type
_entity_poly.pdbx_seq_one_letter_code
_entity_poly.pdbx_strand_id
1 'polypeptide(L)'
;MRKAEPIAGLGGAALLVAAILHWGEDMGAVQAVVLIAFALLFLAVPIVSVATSGPTKAVAAAVLASAFGWIPLLITVLQLLFGDGGWVSPLAALVGWVGSWLSLRDESTPGATVPEVPRRTAPHAG
;
A
#
# COMPACT_ATOMS: atom_id res chain seq x y z
N MET A 1 -4.86 -0.67 13.18
CA MET A 1 -3.72 -0.41 12.28
C MET A 1 -2.71 -1.52 12.41
N ARG A 2 -2.29 -2.06 11.26
CA ARG A 2 -1.20 -3.05 11.15
C ARG A 2 0.15 -2.35 11.24
N LYS A 3 1.22 -3.05 11.66
CA LYS A 3 2.56 -2.48 11.87
C LYS A 3 3.18 -1.95 10.58
N ALA A 4 2.85 -2.56 9.44
CA ALA A 4 3.42 -2.18 8.13
C ALA A 4 2.64 -1.08 7.38
N GLU A 5 1.41 -0.74 7.80
CA GLU A 5 0.60 0.30 7.12
C GLU A 5 1.24 1.70 7.09
N PRO A 6 1.90 2.18 8.16
CA PRO A 6 2.59 3.47 8.13
C PRO A 6 3.71 3.54 7.08
N ILE A 7 4.35 2.40 6.78
CA ILE A 7 5.44 2.34 5.79
C ILE A 7 4.88 2.61 4.39
N ALA A 8 3.73 2.01 4.06
CA ALA A 8 3.02 2.28 2.81
C ALA A 8 2.65 3.78 2.72
N GLY A 9 2.11 4.33 3.81
CA GLY A 9 1.76 5.75 3.90
C GLY A 9 2.95 6.69 3.71
N LEU A 10 4.09 6.39 4.32
CA LEU A 10 5.32 7.19 4.18
C LEU A 10 5.83 7.19 2.72
N GLY A 11 5.86 6.01 2.08
CA GLY A 11 6.22 5.92 0.67
C GLY A 11 5.26 6.69 -0.23
N GLY A 12 3.96 6.57 0.03
CA GLY A 12 2.92 7.36 -0.65
C GLY A 12 3.09 8.87 -0.48
N ALA A 13 3.31 9.35 0.75
CA ALA A 13 3.53 10.77 1.03
C ALA A 13 4.79 11.31 0.35
N ALA A 14 5.91 10.58 0.44
CA ALA A 14 7.15 10.96 -0.23
C ALA A 14 6.98 10.99 -1.76
N LEU A 15 6.26 10.02 -2.33
CA LEU A 15 5.98 9.98 -3.77
C LEU A 15 5.07 11.12 -4.19
N LEU A 16 4.08 11.50 -3.35
CA LEU A 16 3.19 12.63 -3.60
C LEU A 16 3.98 13.94 -3.66
N VAL A 17 4.83 14.18 -2.65
CA VAL A 17 5.70 15.37 -2.61
C VAL A 17 6.61 15.40 -3.83
N ALA A 18 7.25 14.29 -4.17
CA ALA A 18 8.10 14.21 -5.35
C ALA A 18 7.32 14.54 -6.64
N ALA A 19 6.14 13.97 -6.82
CA ALA A 19 5.32 14.21 -8.01
C ALA A 19 4.81 15.65 -8.12
N ILE A 20 4.51 16.31 -6.99
CA ILE A 20 4.09 17.72 -6.96
C ILE A 20 5.27 18.64 -7.27
N LEU A 21 6.45 18.40 -6.67
CA LEU A 21 7.62 19.25 -6.86
C LEU A 21 8.13 19.24 -8.30
N HIS A 22 8.05 18.09 -8.98
CA HIS A 22 8.50 17.96 -10.38
C HIS A 22 7.36 18.16 -11.38
N TRP A 23 6.15 18.50 -10.92
CA TRP A 23 5.02 18.78 -11.80
C TRP A 23 5.33 20.04 -12.62
N GLY A 24 5.43 19.90 -13.93
CA GLY A 24 5.51 21.03 -14.86
C GLY A 24 6.91 21.59 -15.08
N GLU A 25 7.92 21.15 -14.32
CA GLU A 25 9.33 21.43 -14.61
C GLU A 25 9.86 20.39 -15.60
N ASP A 26 9.98 19.13 -15.16
CA ASP A 26 10.65 18.08 -15.94
C ASP A 26 9.75 16.85 -16.20
N MET A 27 8.51 16.88 -15.71
CA MET A 27 7.59 15.74 -15.77
C MET A 27 6.33 16.06 -16.57
N GLY A 28 6.06 15.25 -17.59
CA GLY A 28 4.85 15.37 -18.42
C GLY A 28 3.57 15.19 -17.61
N ALA A 29 2.51 15.92 -17.98
CA ALA A 29 1.25 15.95 -17.23
C ALA A 29 0.64 14.55 -16.98
N VAL A 30 0.71 13.65 -17.97
CA VAL A 30 0.21 12.27 -17.82
C VAL A 30 0.97 11.53 -16.72
N GLN A 31 2.30 11.67 -16.71
CA GLN A 31 3.15 11.00 -15.74
C GLN A 31 2.90 11.56 -14.32
N ALA A 32 2.74 12.88 -14.19
CA ALA A 32 2.38 13.53 -12.93
C ALA A 32 1.07 12.99 -12.36
N VAL A 33 0.03 12.94 -13.19
CA VAL A 33 -1.28 12.39 -12.79
C VAL A 33 -1.16 10.93 -12.36
N VAL A 34 -0.41 10.10 -13.10
CA VAL A 34 -0.20 8.69 -12.75
C VAL A 34 0.53 8.55 -11.41
N LEU A 35 1.64 9.26 -11.19
CA LEU A 35 2.38 9.16 -9.92
C LEU A 35 1.56 9.66 -8.73
N ILE A 36 0.77 10.72 -8.91
CA ILE A 36 -0.12 11.23 -7.86
C ILE A 36 -1.22 10.23 -7.54
N ALA A 37 -1.85 9.61 -8.54
CA ALA A 37 -2.85 8.57 -8.32
C ALA A 37 -2.27 7.40 -7.51
N PHE A 38 -1.05 6.97 -7.81
CA PHE A 38 -0.36 5.92 -7.06
C PHE A 38 0.06 6.35 -5.65
N ALA A 39 0.52 7.59 -5.49
CA ALA A 39 0.85 8.14 -4.19
C ALA A 39 -0.39 8.17 -3.27
N LEU A 40 -1.53 8.58 -3.80
CA LEU A 40 -2.82 8.54 -3.11
C LEU A 40 -3.26 7.11 -2.80
N LEU A 41 -3.02 6.16 -3.71
CA LEU A 41 -3.30 4.73 -3.46
C LEU A 41 -2.47 4.18 -2.30
N PHE A 42 -1.18 4.52 -2.22
CA PHE A 42 -0.32 4.13 -1.09
C PHE A 42 -0.76 4.78 0.23
N LEU A 43 -1.17 6.05 0.20
CA LEU A 43 -1.77 6.75 1.35
C LEU A 43 -3.11 6.14 1.78
N ALA A 44 -3.90 5.64 0.84
CA ALA A 44 -5.18 5.01 1.14
C ALA A 44 -5.02 3.75 2.02
N VAL A 45 -3.87 3.05 1.96
CA VAL A 45 -3.61 1.84 2.76
C VAL A 45 -3.79 2.10 4.27
N PRO A 46 -3.02 3.02 4.91
CA PRO A 46 -3.25 3.36 6.32
C PRO A 46 -4.56 4.11 6.55
N ILE A 47 -4.99 5.00 5.66
CA ILE A 47 -6.19 5.82 5.86
C ILE A 47 -7.45 4.96 5.93
N VAL A 48 -7.62 4.01 5.00
CA VAL A 48 -8.77 3.11 4.99
C VAL A 48 -8.76 2.17 6.20
N SER A 49 -7.57 1.73 6.65
CA SER A 49 -7.48 0.94 7.88
C SER A 49 -7.91 1.71 9.13
N VAL A 50 -7.70 3.02 9.19
CA VAL A 50 -8.13 3.84 10.33
C VAL A 50 -9.62 4.21 10.20
N ALA A 51 -10.04 4.59 8.99
CA ALA A 51 -11.38 5.12 8.72
C ALA A 51 -12.46 4.03 8.63
N THR A 52 -12.08 2.78 8.40
CA THR A 52 -13.05 1.68 8.26
C THR A 52 -12.82 0.59 9.30
N SER A 53 -13.88 0.24 10.03
CA SER A 53 -13.86 -0.82 11.04
C SER A 53 -13.83 -2.24 10.43
N GLY A 54 -13.73 -2.35 9.11
CA GLY A 54 -13.90 -3.59 8.35
C GLY A 54 -12.58 -4.04 7.69
N PRO A 55 -12.01 -5.19 8.05
CA PRO A 55 -10.72 -5.66 7.53
C PRO A 55 -10.69 -5.79 6.00
N THR A 56 -11.84 -6.08 5.37
CA THR A 56 -11.95 -6.30 3.92
C THR A 56 -11.57 -5.07 3.09
N LYS A 57 -11.89 -3.85 3.55
CA LYS A 57 -11.64 -2.61 2.79
C LYS A 57 -10.16 -2.20 2.83
N ALA A 58 -9.51 -2.36 3.98
CA ALA A 58 -8.08 -2.13 4.14
C ALA A 58 -7.25 -3.13 3.32
N VAL A 59 -7.68 -4.39 3.28
CA VAL A 59 -7.04 -5.43 2.45
C VAL A 59 -7.18 -5.09 0.97
N ALA A 60 -8.34 -4.65 0.50
CA ALA A 60 -8.52 -4.27 -0.91
C ALA A 60 -7.58 -3.14 -1.35
N ALA A 61 -7.40 -2.12 -0.51
CA ALA A 61 -6.45 -1.03 -0.77
C ALA A 61 -5.00 -1.53 -0.83
N ALA A 62 -4.60 -2.39 0.12
CA ALA A 62 -3.27 -2.98 0.15
C ALA A 62 -3.02 -3.92 -1.04
N VAL A 63 -4.03 -4.69 -1.47
CA VAL A 63 -3.96 -5.57 -2.66
C VAL A 63 -3.76 -4.74 -3.92
N LEU A 64 -4.56 -3.69 -4.13
CA LEU A 64 -4.42 -2.80 -5.28
C LEU A 64 -3.06 -2.11 -5.30
N ALA A 65 -2.63 -1.56 -4.16
CA ALA A 65 -1.32 -0.94 -4.00
C ALA A 65 -0.18 -1.92 -4.29
N SER A 66 -0.29 -3.17 -3.84
CA SER A 66 0.75 -4.19 -4.06
C SER A 66 0.78 -4.71 -5.50
N ALA A 67 -0.39 -4.90 -6.13
CA ALA A 67 -0.50 -5.39 -7.51
C ALA A 67 0.04 -4.39 -8.53
N PHE A 68 -0.17 -3.10 -8.29
CA PHE A 68 0.17 -2.04 -9.25
C PHE A 68 1.35 -1.16 -8.81
N GLY A 69 1.89 -1.33 -7.59
CA GLY A 69 2.95 -0.48 -7.05
C GLY A 69 4.30 -0.56 -7.79
N TRP A 70 4.50 -1.57 -8.64
CA TRP A 70 5.66 -1.63 -9.53
C TRP A 70 5.59 -0.61 -10.69
N ILE A 71 4.41 -0.11 -11.05
CA ILE A 71 4.22 0.87 -12.14
C ILE A 71 4.89 2.21 -11.81
N PRO A 72 4.59 2.89 -10.68
CA PRO A 72 5.29 4.12 -10.32
C PRO A 72 6.79 3.89 -10.11
N LEU A 73 7.20 2.71 -9.64
CA LEU A 73 8.61 2.34 -9.53
C LEU A 73 9.29 2.29 -10.91
N LEU A 74 8.69 1.61 -11.88
CA LEU A 74 9.24 1.54 -13.24
C LEU A 74 9.37 2.93 -13.86
N ILE A 75 8.33 3.76 -13.75
CA ILE A 75 8.31 5.13 -14.28
C ILE A 75 9.47 5.96 -13.70
N THR A 76 9.63 5.94 -12.37
CA THR A 76 10.64 6.74 -11.67
C THR A 76 12.06 6.20 -11.87
N VAL A 77 12.24 4.88 -12.00
CA VAL A 77 13.53 4.27 -12.37
C VAL A 77 13.92 4.62 -13.80
N LEU A 78 12.99 4.59 -14.75
CA LEU A 78 13.27 4.99 -16.13
C LEU A 78 13.68 6.46 -16.21
N GLN A 79 13.03 7.35 -15.43
CA GLN A 79 13.49 8.73 -15.31
C GLN A 79 14.88 8.87 -14.69
N LEU A 80 15.20 8.08 -13.66
CA LEU A 80 16.53 8.07 -13.05
C LEU A 80 17.62 7.63 -14.05
N LEU A 81 17.31 6.68 -14.93
CA LEU A 81 18.27 6.11 -15.87
C LEU A 81 18.41 6.89 -17.18
N PHE A 82 17.33 7.52 -17.65
CA PHE A 82 17.25 8.07 -19.01
C PHE A 82 16.82 9.55 -19.07
N GLY A 83 16.59 10.19 -17.93
CA GLY A 83 16.26 11.61 -17.85
C GLY A 83 16.88 12.26 -16.62
N ASP A 84 16.33 13.41 -16.22
CA ASP A 84 16.82 14.18 -15.06
C ASP A 84 16.17 13.74 -13.74
N GLY A 85 15.78 12.46 -13.64
CA GLY A 85 15.08 11.92 -12.49
C GLY A 85 15.95 11.85 -11.24
N GLY A 86 15.50 12.47 -10.14
CA GLY A 86 16.14 12.33 -8.82
C GLY A 86 15.93 10.95 -8.17
N TRP A 87 16.87 10.51 -7.33
CA TRP A 87 16.82 9.20 -6.64
C TRP A 87 15.69 9.08 -5.60
N VAL A 88 15.05 10.20 -5.22
CA VAL A 88 14.02 10.23 -4.18
C VAL A 88 12.72 9.55 -4.63
N SER A 89 12.28 9.80 -5.87
CA SER A 89 11.03 9.25 -6.40
C SER A 89 11.03 7.71 -6.54
N PRO A 90 12.09 7.04 -7.04
CA PRO A 90 12.11 5.58 -7.07
C PRO A 90 12.21 4.96 -5.68
N LEU A 91 12.91 5.58 -4.73
CA LEU A 91 12.90 5.10 -3.34
C LEU A 91 11.53 5.25 -2.70
N ALA A 92 10.86 6.39 -2.90
CA ALA A 92 9.51 6.60 -2.38
C ALA A 92 8.51 5.58 -2.95
N ALA A 93 8.57 5.33 -4.26
CA ALA A 93 7.76 4.30 -4.92
C ALA A 93 8.07 2.89 -4.38
N LEU A 94 9.35 2.57 -4.20
CA LEU A 94 9.78 1.28 -3.63
C LEU A 94 9.26 1.10 -2.20
N VAL A 95 9.41 2.10 -1.34
CA VAL A 95 8.94 2.07 0.05
C VAL A 95 7.43 1.95 0.12
N GLY A 96 6.69 2.68 -0.72
CA GLY A 96 5.23 2.61 -0.78
C GLY A 96 4.75 1.22 -1.22
N TRP A 97 5.39 0.68 -2.26
CA TRP A 97 5.08 -0.66 -2.77
C TRP A 97 5.41 -1.76 -1.78
N VAL A 98 6.63 -1.80 -1.24
CA VAL A 98 7.04 -2.81 -0.24
C VAL A 98 6.20 -2.68 1.04
N GLY A 99 5.92 -1.46 1.50
CA GLY A 99 5.03 -1.22 2.64
C GLY A 99 3.63 -1.78 2.42
N SER A 100 3.07 -1.62 1.22
CA SER A 100 1.75 -2.18 0.87
C SER A 100 1.76 -3.71 0.86
N TRP A 101 2.84 -4.33 0.37
CA TRP A 101 3.01 -5.79 0.38
C TRP A 101 3.17 -6.34 1.80
N LEU A 102 3.96 -5.68 2.65
CA LEU A 102 4.13 -6.04 4.05
C LEU A 102 2.81 -5.89 4.84
N SER A 103 1.98 -4.90 4.52
CA SER A 103 0.65 -4.74 5.12
C SER A 103 -0.26 -5.96 4.87
N LEU A 104 -0.15 -6.60 3.70
CA LEU A 104 -0.86 -7.85 3.41
C LEU A 104 -0.34 -9.04 4.22
N ARG A 105 0.94 -9.04 4.60
CA ARG A 105 1.55 -10.13 5.38
C ARG A 105 1.24 -10.03 6.88
N ASP A 106 0.78 -8.86 7.34
CA ASP A 106 0.53 -8.56 8.74
C ASP A 106 -0.89 -8.97 9.18
N GLU A 107 -1.37 -10.12 8.67
CA GLU A 107 -2.66 -10.74 9.00
C GLU A 107 -2.66 -11.34 10.42
N SER A 108 -2.44 -10.52 11.45
CA SER A 108 -3.01 -10.81 12.76
C SER A 108 -4.44 -10.31 12.75
N THR A 109 -5.42 -11.18 12.49
CA THR A 109 -6.85 -10.85 12.52
C THR A 109 -7.22 -10.41 13.94
N PRO A 110 -7.44 -9.12 14.21
CA PRO A 110 -7.84 -8.68 15.54
C PRO A 110 -9.28 -9.17 15.75
N GLY A 111 -9.46 -10.14 16.64
CA GLY A 111 -10.77 -10.73 16.92
C GLY A 111 -11.15 -11.96 16.06
N ALA A 112 -10.21 -12.63 15.38
CA ALA A 112 -10.45 -14.02 14.97
C ALA A 112 -10.47 -14.91 16.22
N THR A 113 -11.59 -14.90 16.92
CA THR A 113 -11.92 -15.99 17.84
C THR A 113 -12.11 -17.24 16.99
N VAL A 114 -11.50 -18.34 17.43
CA VAL A 114 -11.75 -19.66 16.84
C VAL A 114 -13.27 -19.85 16.84
N PRO A 115 -13.90 -20.27 15.72
CA PRO A 115 -15.33 -20.53 15.73
C PRO A 115 -15.63 -21.49 16.88
N GLU A 116 -16.57 -21.11 17.75
CA GLU A 116 -17.06 -21.98 18.82
C GLU A 116 -17.82 -23.12 18.15
N VAL A 117 -17.11 -24.15 17.72
CA VAL A 117 -17.72 -25.36 17.15
C VAL A 117 -18.35 -26.11 18.31
N PRO A 118 -19.68 -26.29 18.36
CA PRO A 118 -20.31 -27.06 19.41
C PRO A 118 -19.75 -28.49 19.34
N ARG A 119 -18.89 -28.86 20.28
CA ARG A 119 -18.42 -30.24 20.39
C ARG A 119 -19.60 -31.07 20.87
N ARG A 120 -20.19 -31.85 19.97
CA ARG A 120 -21.16 -32.88 20.36
C ARG A 120 -20.45 -33.82 21.34
N THR A 121 -20.97 -33.94 22.55
CA THR A 121 -20.47 -34.90 23.53
C THR A 121 -20.57 -36.31 22.94
N ALA A 122 -19.50 -37.10 23.10
CA ALA A 122 -19.48 -38.47 22.62
C ALA A 122 -20.57 -39.28 23.34
N PRO A 123 -21.30 -40.18 22.66
CA PRO A 123 -22.29 -41.04 23.30
C PRO A 123 -21.60 -41.85 24.40
N HIS A 124 -22.14 -41.81 25.62
CA HIS A 124 -21.71 -42.72 26.67
C HIS A 124 -22.11 -44.13 26.26
N ALA A 125 -21.11 -44.99 26.02
CA ALA A 125 -21.34 -46.41 25.92
C ALA A 125 -21.76 -46.89 27.32
N GLY A 126 -23.01 -47.34 27.43
CA GLY A 126 -23.53 -48.03 28.61
C GLY A 126 -22.95 -49.42 28.78
#